data_AF-A0ABD0RFL5-F1
#
_entry.id   AF-A0ABD0RFL5-F1
#
_cell.length_a   1.000
_cell.length_b   1.000
_cell.length_c   1.000
_cell.angle_alpha   90.00
_cell.angle_beta   90.00
_cell.angle_gamma   90.00
#
_symmetry.space_group_name_H-M   'P 1'
#
loop_
_entity.id
_entity.type
_entity.pdbx_description
1 polymer ?
#
loop_
_entity_poly.entity_id
_entity_poly.type
_entity_poly.pdbx_seq_one_letter_code
_entity_poly.pdbx_strand_id
1 'polypeptide(L)' 'IHYIGELQDHKPFRCVIDQLTNGQLQWEPLDNPFDKVVLGPPENRRIYPIYSGKKRYIDELKKCFPGEEKAIDEYVRLSK' A
#
# COMPACT_ATOMS: atom_id res chain seq x y z
N ILE A 1 -7.40 2.60 16.85
CA ILE A 1 -7.21 1.57 15.82
C ILE A 1 -5.71 1.37 15.67
N HIS A 2 -5.19 0.17 15.89
CA HIS A 2 -3.76 -0.13 15.71
C HIS A 2 -3.59 -0.88 14.38
N TYR A 3 -2.82 -0.30 13.47
CA TYR A 3 -2.45 -0.96 12.21
C TYR A 3 -1.20 -1.80 12.42
N ILE A 4 -1.24 -3.04 11.93
CA ILE A 4 -0.12 -3.97 11.95
C ILE A 4 0.11 -4.40 10.50
N GLY A 5 1.27 -4.02 9.94
CA GLY A 5 1.66 -4.40 8.59
C GLY A 5 2.16 -5.84 8.50
N GLU A 6 2.44 -6.31 7.27
CA GLU A 6 2.95 -7.66 6.99
C GLU A 6 2.03 -8.82 7.45
N LEU A 7 0.73 -8.56 7.57
CA LEU A 7 -0.29 -9.55 7.96
C LEU A 7 -1.09 -10.13 6.80
N GLN A 8 -0.63 -9.91 5.56
CA GLN A 8 -1.22 -10.60 4.41
C GLN A 8 -1.07 -12.12 4.58
N ASP A 9 -2.00 -12.87 4.01
CA ASP A 9 -1.96 -14.33 4.06
C ASP A 9 -0.61 -14.86 3.57
N HIS A 10 -0.17 -15.95 4.20
CA HIS A 10 1.11 -16.62 3.93
C HIS A 10 2.37 -15.82 4.27
N LYS A 11 2.26 -14.67 4.96
CA LYS A 11 3.41 -13.97 5.52
C LYS A 11 3.89 -14.65 6.83
N PRO A 12 5.22 -14.74 7.06
CA PRO A 12 5.75 -15.32 8.29
C PRO A 12 5.19 -14.67 9.56
N PHE A 13 5.03 -13.34 9.53
CA PHE A 13 4.51 -12.62 10.67
C PHE A 13 3.03 -12.91 10.95
N ARG A 14 2.21 -13.06 9.90
CA ARG A 14 0.82 -13.51 10.05
C ARG A 14 0.75 -14.87 10.74
N CYS A 15 1.57 -15.83 10.31
CA CYS A 15 1.65 -17.16 10.92
C CYS A 15 1.97 -17.09 12.43
N VAL A 16 2.95 -16.26 12.82
CA VAL A 16 3.31 -16.09 14.25
C VAL A 16 2.12 -15.59 15.06
N ILE A 17 1.39 -14.59 14.56
CA ILE A 17 0.24 -14.04 15.31
C ILE A 17 -0.92 -15.04 15.35
N ASP A 18 -1.17 -15.77 14.26
CA ASP A 18 -2.20 -16.82 14.25
C ASP A 18 -1.88 -17.91 15.29
N GLN A 19 -0.60 -18.30 15.45
CA GLN A 19 -0.18 -19.24 16.51
C GLN A 19 -0.38 -18.66 17.92
N LEU A 20 0.00 -17.40 18.15
CA LEU A 20 -0.15 -16.75 19.46
C LEU A 20 -1.61 -16.56 19.87
N THR A 21 -2.51 -16.44 18.90
CA THR A 21 -3.94 -16.16 19.11
C THR A 21 -4.82 -17.38 18.90
N ASN A 22 -4.24 -18.56 18.66
CA ASN A 22 -4.95 -19.78 18.23
C ASN A 22 -5.93 -19.51 17.07
N GLY A 23 -5.57 -18.61 16.16
CA GLY A 23 -6.40 -18.21 15.02
C GLY A 23 -7.71 -17.49 15.37
N GLN A 24 -7.90 -17.08 16.63
CA GLN A 24 -9.14 -16.43 17.07
C GLN A 24 -9.19 -14.95 16.69
N LEU A 25 -8.03 -14.32 16.50
CA LEU A 25 -7.95 -12.92 16.11
C LEU A 25 -8.47 -12.74 14.67
N GLN A 26 -9.56 -11.99 14.55
CA GLN A 26 -10.16 -11.65 13.27
C GLN A 26 -9.51 -10.37 12.73
N TRP A 27 -9.04 -10.43 11.49
CA TRP A 27 -8.40 -9.32 10.81
C TRP A 27 -9.34 -8.73 9.77
N GLU A 28 -9.54 -7.42 9.83
CA GLU A 28 -10.24 -6.67 8.80
C GLU A 28 -9.21 -5.99 7.90
N PRO A 29 -9.25 -6.20 6.56
CA PRO A 29 -8.40 -5.43 5.65
C PRO A 29 -8.75 -3.94 5.73
N LEU A 30 -7.74 -3.09 5.54
CA LEU A 30 -7.99 -1.67 5.30
C LEU A 30 -8.69 -1.49 3.95
N ASP A 31 -9.41 -0.38 3.83
CA ASP A 31 -9.97 0.09 2.55
C ASP A 31 -8.90 0.13 1.46
N ASN A 32 -9.30 0.05 0.19
CA ASN A 32 -8.37 0.18 -0.94
C ASN A 32 -8.90 1.22 -1.94
N PRO A 33 -8.37 2.47 -1.92
CA PRO A 33 -7.10 2.90 -1.33
C PRO A 33 -7.11 3.01 0.20
N PHE A 34 -5.98 2.68 0.84
CA PHE A 34 -5.87 2.68 2.31
C PHE A 34 -5.29 3.98 2.88
N ASP A 35 -4.62 4.77 2.05
CA ASP A 35 -4.03 6.05 2.45
C ASP A 35 -4.04 7.06 1.29
N LYS A 36 -3.71 8.31 1.56
CA LYS A 36 -3.55 9.36 0.55
C LYS A 36 -2.42 10.30 0.92
N VAL A 37 -1.49 10.51 -0.01
CA VAL A 37 -0.44 11.52 0.12
C VAL A 37 -0.98 12.85 -0.36
N VAL A 38 -0.88 13.87 0.49
CA VAL A 38 -1.41 15.21 0.24
C VAL A 38 -0.26 16.21 0.19
N LEU A 39 -0.03 16.81 -0.99
CA LEU A 39 1.08 17.74 -1.21
C LEU A 39 0.56 19.11 -1.66
N GLY A 40 1.14 20.16 -1.08
CA GLY A 40 0.83 21.55 -1.45
C GLY A 40 -0.24 22.21 -0.58
N PRO A 41 -0.44 23.53 -0.77
CA PRO A 41 -1.39 24.32 0.02
C PRO A 41 -2.84 23.98 -0.38
N PRO A 42 -3.84 24.31 0.46
CA PRO A 42 -5.25 23.95 0.22
C PRO A 42 -5.79 24.32 -1.17
N GLU A 43 -5.31 25.43 -1.74
CA GLU A 43 -5.77 26.01 -3.00
C GLU A 43 -5.25 25.26 -4.23
N ASN A 44 -4.14 24.51 -4.09
CA ASN A 44 -3.54 23.71 -5.16
C ASN A 44 -2.99 22.38 -4.63
N ARG A 45 -3.86 21.68 -3.90
CA ARG A 45 -3.51 20.43 -3.24
C ARG A 45 -3.49 19.27 -4.23
N ARG A 46 -2.35 18.61 -4.36
CA ARG A 46 -2.21 17.34 -5.10
C ARG A 46 -2.46 16.19 -4.15
N ILE A 47 -3.34 15.28 -4.55
CA ILE A 47 -3.74 14.13 -3.74
C ILE A 47 -3.40 12.87 -4.53
N TYR A 48 -2.61 11.99 -3.93
CA TYR A 48 -2.18 10.73 -4.52
C TYR A 48 -2.69 9.58 -3.65
N PRO A 49 -3.73 8.84 -4.07
CA PRO A 49 -4.24 7.70 -3.32
C PRO A 49 -3.20 6.56 -3.31
N ILE A 50 -3.01 5.93 -2.16
CA ILE A 50 -2.12 4.80 -1.98
C ILE A 50 -2.95 3.53 -1.94
N TYR A 51 -2.78 2.71 -2.98
CA TYR A 51 -3.52 1.47 -3.17
C TYR A 51 -2.76 0.26 -2.61
N SER A 52 -3.49 -0.70 -2.07
CA SER A 52 -2.92 -2.01 -1.74
C SER A 52 -2.77 -2.85 -3.01
N GLY A 53 -1.75 -3.72 -2.99
CA GLY A 53 -1.38 -4.59 -4.12
C GLY A 53 -0.38 -3.93 -5.07
N LYS A 54 0.78 -4.57 -5.26
CA LYS A 54 1.92 -4.01 -6.00
C LYS A 54 1.55 -3.55 -7.41
N LYS A 55 0.82 -4.37 -8.16
CA LYS A 55 0.43 -4.05 -9.55
C LYS A 55 -0.48 -2.81 -9.60
N ARG A 56 -1.58 -2.83 -8.82
CA ARG A 56 -2.53 -1.70 -8.77
C ARG A 56 -1.85 -0.41 -8.31
N TYR A 57 -0.99 -0.50 -7.30
CA TYR A 57 -0.20 0.64 -6.84
C TYR A 57 0.63 1.27 -7.97
N ILE A 58 1.38 0.46 -8.73
CA ILE A 58 2.22 0.95 -9.83
C ILE A 58 1.36 1.53 -10.97
N ASP A 59 0.29 0.84 -11.36
CA ASP A 59 -0.59 1.27 -12.45
C ASP A 59 -1.26 2.61 -12.13
N GLU A 60 -1.74 2.79 -10.89
CA GLU A 60 -2.35 4.05 -10.43
C GLU A 60 -1.32 5.17 -10.24
N LEU A 61 -0.10 4.84 -9.80
CA LEU A 61 0.98 5.80 -9.69
C LEU A 61 1.36 6.37 -11.07
N LYS A 62 1.44 5.52 -12.10
CA LYS A 62 1.70 5.97 -13.48
C LYS A 62 0.62 6.93 -14.01
N LYS A 63 -0.65 6.69 -13.69
CA LYS A 63 -1.74 7.62 -14.05
C LYS A 63 -1.57 9.01 -13.41
N CYS A 64 -0.95 9.08 -12.24
CA CYS A 64 -0.68 10.33 -11.54
C CYS A 64 0.51 11.11 -12.11
N PHE A 65 1.39 10.45 -12.87
CA PHE A 65 2.60 11.05 -13.46
C PHE A 65 2.75 10.64 -14.94
N PRO A 66 1.88 11.16 -15.84
CA PRO A 66 1.98 10.88 -17.27
C PRO A 66 3.34 11.28 -17.83
N GLY A 67 4.00 10.39 -18.56
CA GLY A 67 5.35 10.58 -19.12
C GLY A 67 6.50 10.08 -18.25
N GLU A 68 6.24 9.73 -16.99
CA GLU A 68 7.24 9.20 -16.03
C GLU A 68 7.17 7.67 -15.89
N GLU A 69 6.46 6.96 -16.77
CA GLU A 69 6.17 5.54 -16.59
C GLU A 69 7.45 4.68 -16.52
N LYS A 70 8.45 5.02 -17.34
CA LYS A 70 9.76 4.34 -17.36
C LYS A 70 10.55 4.59 -16.09
N ALA A 71 10.52 5.82 -15.56
CA ALA A 71 11.21 6.17 -14.33
C ALA A 71 10.58 5.45 -13.12
N ILE A 72 9.25 5.37 -13.09
CA ILE A 72 8.51 4.62 -12.07
C ILE A 72 8.85 3.12 -12.13
N ASP A 73 8.85 2.52 -13.32
CA ASP A 73 9.21 1.11 -13.49
C ASP A 73 10.63 0.82 -13.02
N GLU A 74 11.58 1.69 -13.36
CA GLU A 74 12.97 1.54 -12.95
C GLU A 74 13.15 1.69 -11.43
N TYR A 75 12.51 2.68 -10.82
CA TYR A 75 12.51 2.85 -9.37
C TYR A 75 11.98 1.60 -8.65
N VAL A 76 10.87 1.03 -9.12
CA VAL A 76 10.27 -0.17 -8.55
C VAL A 76 11.17 -1.41 -8.73
N ARG A 77 11.91 -1.48 -9.84
CA ARG A 77 12.89 -2.54 -10.09
C ARG A 77 14.07 -2.47 -9.11
N LEU A 78 14.55 -1.26 -8.80
CA LEU A 78 15.67 -1.02 -7.88
C LEU A 78 15.27 -1.15 -6.40
N SER A 79 14.00 -0.92 -6.06
CA SER A 79 13.48 -1.01 -4.68
C SER A 79 13.12 -2.44 -4.24
N LYS A 80 13.57 -3.45 -5.00
CA LYS A 80 13.31 -4.87 -4.79
C LYS A 80 14.57 -5.54 -4.24
#